data_AF-A0A5C4IY98-F1
#
_entry.id   AF-A0A5C4IY98-F1
#
_cell.length_a   1.000
_cell.length_b   1.000
_cell.length_c   1.000
_cell.angle_alpha   90.00
_cell.angle_beta   90.00
_cell.angle_gamma   90.00
#
_symmetry.space_group_name_H-M   'P 1'
#
loop_
_entity.id
_entity.type
_entity.pdbx_description
1 polymer ?
#
loop_
_entity_poly.entity_id
_entity_poly.type
_entity_poly.pdbx_seq_one_letter_code
_entity_poly.pdbx_strand_id
1 'polypeptide(L)'
;MQVAVPLNLEAPDTDVEFLDACADLQQMLRGIGMAVEDWNEELAARRLPPIVTGPLENVHEGLVDGAACTALATLLFENWFAEAREIAAAGIEFTGDDPE
;
A
#
# COMPACT_ATOMS: atom_id res chain seq x y z
N MET A 1 -8.79 -21.02 -3.06
CA MET A 1 -8.01 -20.46 -4.19
C MET A 1 -8.27 -18.97 -4.18
N GLN A 2 -7.40 -18.17 -3.56
CA GLN A 2 -7.57 -16.71 -3.57
C GLN A 2 -7.29 -16.23 -4.99
N VAL A 3 -8.30 -15.62 -5.61
CA VAL A 3 -8.15 -14.93 -6.89
C VAL A 3 -7.29 -13.70 -6.58
N ALA A 4 -6.07 -13.67 -7.10
CA ALA A 4 -5.27 -12.46 -7.07
C ALA A 4 -6.03 -11.41 -7.89
N VAL A 5 -6.61 -10.43 -7.22
CA VAL A 5 -7.09 -9.22 -7.90
C VAL A 5 -5.86 -8.64 -8.61
N PRO A 6 -5.89 -8.42 -9.94
CA PRO A 6 -4.74 -7.85 -10.62
C PRO A 6 -4.46 -6.48 -10.03
N LEU A 7 -3.22 -6.27 -9.63
CA LEU A 7 -2.74 -4.99 -9.13
C LEU A 7 -2.93 -3.95 -10.24
N ASN A 8 -3.87 -3.02 -10.08
CA ASN A 8 -3.96 -1.89 -11.01
C ASN A 8 -2.98 -0.82 -10.56
N LEU A 9 -1.90 -0.65 -11.33
CA LEU A 9 -0.90 0.42 -11.14
C LEU A 9 -1.05 1.53 -12.18
N GLU A 10 -2.23 1.65 -12.81
CA GLU A 10 -2.56 2.86 -13.55
C GLU A 10 -2.43 4.08 -12.64
N ALA A 11 -2.02 5.21 -13.22
CA ALA A 11 -1.91 6.44 -12.46
C ALA A 11 -3.29 6.81 -11.92
N PRO A 12 -3.45 7.04 -10.60
CA PRO A 12 -4.72 7.46 -10.04
C PRO A 12 -5.05 8.89 -10.48
N ASP A 13 -6.30 9.13 -10.86
CA ASP A 13 -6.79 10.45 -11.23
C ASP A 13 -7.34 11.22 -10.03
N THR A 14 -7.67 10.51 -8.94
CA THR A 14 -8.23 11.08 -7.71
C THR A 14 -7.44 10.69 -6.45
N ASP A 15 -7.63 11.44 -5.38
CA ASP A 15 -7.09 11.14 -4.05
C ASP A 15 -7.61 9.81 -3.50
N VAL A 16 -8.91 9.52 -3.69
CA VAL A 16 -9.52 8.24 -3.31
C VAL A 16 -8.86 7.07 -4.06
N GLU A 17 -8.71 7.19 -5.38
CA GLU A 17 -8.05 6.15 -6.19
C GLU A 17 -6.59 5.93 -5.77
N PHE A 18 -5.87 6.98 -5.40
CA PHE A 18 -4.50 6.85 -4.88
C PHE A 18 -4.47 6.07 -3.56
N LEU A 19 -5.36 6.41 -2.62
CA LEU A 19 -5.43 5.75 -1.31
C LEU A 19 -5.83 4.28 -1.45
N ASP A 20 -6.82 3.98 -2.31
CA ASP A 20 -7.24 2.62 -2.61
C ASP A 20 -6.11 1.81 -3.26
N ALA A 21 -5.41 2.38 -4.25
CA ALA A 21 -4.27 1.72 -4.89
C ALA A 21 -3.13 1.43 -3.89
N CYS A 22 -2.86 2.35 -2.95
CA CYS A 22 -1.87 2.14 -1.90
C CYS A 22 -2.28 1.03 -0.92
N ALA A 23 -3.57 0.95 -0.57
CA ALA A 23 -4.11 -0.11 0.29
C ALA A 23 -4.04 -1.49 -0.37
N ASP A 24 -4.43 -1.57 -1.64
CA ASP A 24 -4.34 -2.81 -2.44
C ASP A 24 -2.89 -3.27 -2.59
N LEU A 25 -1.97 -2.35 -2.88
CA LEU A 25 -0.55 -2.64 -2.99
C LEU A 25 0.04 -3.11 -1.66
N GLN A 26 -0.31 -2.45 -0.54
CA GLN A 26 0.09 -2.88 0.79
C GLN A 26 -0.36 -4.31 1.08
N GLN A 27 -1.63 -4.61 0.81
CA GLN A 27 -2.21 -5.93 1.07
C GLN A 27 -1.54 -6.99 0.21
N MET A 28 -1.31 -6.70 -1.07
CA MET A 28 -0.67 -7.63 -2.00
C MET A 28 0.78 -7.93 -1.59
N LEU A 29 1.58 -6.90 -1.32
CA LEU A 29 2.98 -7.07 -0.92
C LEU A 29 3.10 -7.87 0.37
N ARG A 30 2.26 -7.59 1.38
CA ARG A 30 2.21 -8.41 2.61
C ARG A 30 1.79 -9.84 2.33
N GLY A 31 0.76 -10.04 1.53
CA GLY A 31 0.25 -11.37 1.21
C GLY A 31 1.30 -12.24 0.50
N ILE A 32 2.04 -11.66 -0.46
CA ILE A 32 3.14 -12.35 -1.13
C ILE A 32 4.30 -12.58 -0.15
N GLY A 33 4.65 -11.58 0.67
CA GLY A 33 5.72 -11.70 1.67
C GLY A 33 5.48 -12.87 2.64
N MET A 34 4.26 -13.00 3.17
CA MET A 34 3.89 -14.12 4.04
C MET A 34 3.94 -15.46 3.30
N ALA A 35 3.44 -15.53 2.06
CA ALA A 35 3.50 -16.76 1.28
C ALA A 35 4.94 -17.20 0.96
N VAL A 36 5.86 -16.25 0.76
CA VAL A 36 7.29 -16.53 0.55
C VAL A 36 7.94 -17.01 1.85
N GLU A 37 7.60 -16.42 3.00
CA GLU A 37 8.07 -16.85 4.32
C GLU A 37 7.64 -18.29 4.61
N ASP A 38 6.33 -18.58 4.53
CA ASP A 38 5.77 -19.92 4.73
C ASP A 38 6.48 -20.97 3.86
N TRP A 39 6.69 -20.64 2.58
CA TRP A 39 7.38 -21.52 1.65
C TRP A 39 8.85 -21.70 2.03
N ASN A 40 9.54 -20.62 2.42
CA ASN A 40 10.95 -20.68 2.83
C ASN A 40 11.14 -21.51 4.11
N GLU A 41 10.21 -21.41 5.07
CA GLU A 41 10.18 -22.25 6.27
C GLU A 41 10.03 -23.74 5.92
N GLU A 42 9.15 -24.09 4.97
CA GLU A 42 9.04 -25.46 4.48
C GLU A 42 10.33 -25.98 3.85
N LEU A 43 11.04 -25.14 3.10
CA LEU A 43 12.33 -25.47 2.48
C LEU A 43 13.42 -25.67 3.55
N ALA A 44 13.45 -24.81 4.57
CA ALA A 44 14.36 -24.92 5.70
C ALA A 44 14.08 -26.21 6.50
N ALA A 45 12.81 -26.57 6.73
CA ALA A 45 12.41 -27.81 7.39
C ALA A 45 12.88 -29.07 6.62
N ARG A 46 13.02 -28.96 5.30
CA ARG A 46 13.59 -30.01 4.41
C ARG A 46 15.12 -30.01 4.38
N ARG A 47 15.78 -29.22 5.24
CA ARG A 47 17.24 -29.10 5.37
C ARG A 47 17.92 -28.58 4.12
N LEU A 48 17.24 -27.74 3.33
CA LEU A 48 17.92 -27.00 2.27
C LEU A 48 18.95 -26.03 2.89
N PRO A 49 20.13 -25.87 2.27
CA PRO A 49 21.18 -25.05 2.85
C PRO A 49 20.84 -23.55 2.76
N PRO A 50 21.36 -22.71 3.68
CA PRO A 50 21.12 -21.27 3.72
C PRO A 50 21.49 -20.51 2.43
N ILE A 51 22.40 -21.04 1.63
CA ILE A 51 22.73 -20.46 0.31
C ILE A 51 21.55 -20.49 -0.67
N VAL A 52 20.56 -21.36 -0.42
CA VAL A 52 19.32 -21.47 -1.19
C VAL A 52 18.17 -20.71 -0.51
N THR A 53 18.01 -20.83 0.81
CA THR A 53 16.88 -20.22 1.55
C THR A 53 17.10 -18.75 1.91
N GLY A 54 18.36 -18.32 2.11
CA GLY A 54 18.69 -16.94 2.48
C GLY A 54 18.21 -15.89 1.47
N PRO A 55 18.36 -16.10 0.14
CA PRO A 55 17.78 -15.18 -0.84
C PRO A 55 16.26 -15.04 -0.76
N LEU A 56 15.53 -16.09 -0.37
CA LEU A 56 14.07 -16.05 -0.22
C LEU A 56 13.66 -15.27 1.04
N GLU A 57 14.45 -15.36 2.10
CA GLU A 57 14.26 -14.56 3.31
C GLU A 57 14.41 -13.06 3.00
N ASN A 58 15.45 -12.67 2.24
CA ASN A 58 15.60 -11.30 1.77
C ASN A 58 14.41 -10.82 0.90
N VAL A 59 13.81 -11.72 0.11
CA VAL A 59 12.62 -11.39 -0.69
C VAL A 59 11.43 -11.11 0.23
N HIS A 60 11.20 -11.96 1.23
CA HIS A 60 10.16 -11.73 2.24
C HIS A 60 10.36 -10.36 2.93
N GLU A 61 11.55 -10.10 3.47
CA GLU A 61 11.86 -8.85 4.17
C GLU A 61 11.61 -7.63 3.27
N GLY A 62 12.10 -7.66 2.03
CA GLY A 62 11.89 -6.58 1.07
C GLY A 62 10.41 -6.34 0.72
N LEU A 63 9.59 -7.38 0.69
CA LEU A 63 8.14 -7.25 0.46
C LEU A 63 7.41 -6.66 1.68
N VAL A 64 7.81 -7.05 2.89
CA VAL A 64 7.26 -6.49 4.13
C VAL A 64 7.63 -5.01 4.25
N ASP A 65 8.88 -4.66 4.00
CA ASP A 65 9.36 -3.27 3.99
C ASP A 65 8.67 -2.44 2.90
N GLY A 66 8.51 -3.01 1.70
CA GLY A 66 7.75 -2.39 0.62
C GLY A 66 6.31 -2.06 1.03
N ALA A 67 5.63 -3.01 1.69
CA ALA A 67 4.27 -2.77 2.19
C ALA A 67 4.20 -1.75 3.34
N ALA A 68 5.26 -1.63 4.15
CA ALA A 68 5.34 -0.56 5.14
C ALA A 68 5.51 0.80 4.47
N CYS A 69 6.26 0.87 3.38
CA CYS A 69 6.45 2.10 2.61
C CYS A 69 5.17 2.57 1.92
N THR A 70 4.32 1.65 1.45
CA THR A 70 3.02 2.02 0.87
C THR A 70 2.08 2.58 1.94
N ALA A 71 2.06 1.99 3.14
CA ALA A 71 1.33 2.55 4.28
C ALA A 71 1.84 3.94 4.69
N LEU A 72 3.16 4.15 4.64
CA LEU A 72 3.76 5.45 4.88
C LEU A 72 3.34 6.48 3.83
N ALA A 73 3.28 6.10 2.54
CA ALA A 73 2.83 6.98 1.47
C ALA A 73 1.38 7.44 1.69
N THR A 74 0.48 6.54 2.10
CA THR A 74 -0.89 6.86 2.51
C THR A 74 -0.90 7.91 3.62
N LEU A 75 -0.15 7.67 4.71
CA LEU A 75 -0.10 8.58 5.86
C LEU A 75 0.46 9.96 5.49
N LEU A 76 1.51 10.00 4.67
CA LEU A 76 2.10 11.25 4.20
C LEU A 76 1.14 12.03 3.30
N PHE A 77 0.43 11.34 2.41
CA PHE A 77 -0.59 11.95 1.55
C PHE A 77 -1.71 12.56 2.40
N GLU A 78 -2.31 11.79 3.31
CA GLU A 78 -3.39 12.29 4.16
C GLU A 78 -2.97 13.50 5.00
N ASN A 79 -1.76 13.47 5.56
CA ASN A 79 -1.22 14.58 6.34
C ASN A 79 -0.96 15.83 5.49
N TRP A 80 -0.40 15.64 4.28
CA TRP A 80 -0.07 16.76 3.39
C TRP A 80 -1.31 17.44 2.81
N PHE A 81 -2.35 16.68 2.50
CA PHE A 81 -3.58 17.19 1.89
C PHE A 81 -4.70 17.48 2.89
N ALA A 82 -4.50 17.23 4.20
CA ALA A 82 -5.46 17.58 5.24
C ALA A 82 -5.84 19.07 5.20
N GLU A 83 -4.84 19.96 5.13
CA GLU A 83 -5.04 21.41 5.10
C GLU A 83 -5.66 21.87 3.78
N ALA A 84 -5.24 21.30 2.65
CA ALA A 84 -5.82 21.62 1.34
C ALA A 84 -7.33 21.25 1.27
N ARG A 85 -7.73 20.14 1.90
CA ARG A 85 -9.15 19.75 2.00
C ARG A 85 -9.95 20.70 2.89
N GLU A 86 -9.38 21.13 4.01
CA GLU A 86 -10.03 22.09 4.91
C GLU A 86 -10.27 23.44 4.21
N ILE A 87 -9.26 23.94 3.48
CA ILE A 87 -9.37 25.17 2.69
C ILE A 87 -10.38 25.02 1.54
N ALA A 88 -10.37 23.89 0.82
CA ALA A 88 -11.33 23.64 -0.25
C ALA A 88 -12.77 23.55 0.29
N ALA A 89 -12.98 22.92 1.45
CA ALA A 89 -14.27 22.87 2.11
C ALA A 89 -14.77 24.26 2.55
N ALA A 90 -13.88 25.11 3.06
CA ALA A 90 -14.21 26.49 3.42
C ALA A 90 -14.49 27.38 2.19
N GLY A 91 -13.80 27.16 1.07
CA GLY A 91 -14.02 27.90 -0.18
C GLY A 91 -15.30 27.53 -0.94
N ILE A 92 -15.96 26.43 -0.60
CA ILE A 92 -17.26 26.00 -1.16
C ILE A 92 -18.45 26.60 -0.37
N GLU A 93 -18.20 27.32 0.73
CA GLU A 93 -19.22 28.13 1.36
C GLU A 93 -19.52 29.35 0.46
N PHE A 94 -20.43 29.16 -0.50
CA PHE A 94 -21.03 30.26 -1.24
C PHE A 94 -21.68 31.21 -0.23
N THR A 95 -21.04 32.33 0.05
CA THR A 95 -21.69 33.48 0.69
C THR A 95 -22.71 34.02 -0.31
N GLY A 96 -23.86 33.35 -0.40
CA GLY A 96 -25.05 33.85 -1.04
C GLY A 96 -25.64 34.97 -0.20
N ASP A 97 -24.93 36.09 -0.10
CA ASP A 97 -25.55 37.36 0.21
C ASP A 97 -26.09 37.89 -1.12
N ASP A 98 -27.37 37.61 -1.37
CA ASP A 98 -28.17 38.32 -2.37
C ASP A 98 -28.18 39.81 -1.97
N PRO A 99 -27.67 40.75 -2.79
CA PRO A 99 -27.81 42.16 -2.48
C PRO A 99 -29.27 42.58 -2.72
N GLU A 100 -30.00 42.90 -1.63
CA GLU A 100 -31.27 43.64 -1.68
C GLU A 100 -31.08 45.09 -2.18
#